data_AF-A0A9E1KMQ0-F1
#
_entry.id   AF-A0A9E1KMQ0-F1
#
_cell.length_a   1.000
_cell.length_b   1.000
_cell.length_c   1.000
_cell.angle_alpha   90.00
_cell.angle_beta   90.00
_cell.angle_gamma   90.00
#
_symmetry.space_group_name_H-M   'P 1'
#
loop_
_entity.id
_entity.type
_entity.pdbx_description
1 polymer ?
#
loop_
_entity_poly.entity_id
_entity_poly.type
_entity_poly.pdbx_seq_one_letter_code
_entity_poly.pdbx_strand_id
1 'polypeptide(L)'
;MINARRYLAQALLYALFFLPLVYLSQQPDYRHMDEHMAVLKLAVRHAGAIIGECTALSEADFANLPANMRRPEVCPRERSPLQLELIIDGKLLYRETVPPSGLHKDGISSMYRRVVVPAGAHHVQLLMNDNVAIEGATWQLDQNIQLRPTQVIVASFKEGFRLQ
;
A
#
# COMPACT_ATOMS: atom_id res chain seq x y z
N MET A 1 -42.67 15.41 54.81
CA MET A 1 -42.27 16.22 53.62
C MET A 1 -40.74 16.28 53.37
N ILE A 2 -39.88 16.18 54.39
CA ILE A 2 -38.41 16.24 54.24
C ILE A 2 -37.85 15.13 53.35
N ASN A 3 -38.38 13.90 53.46
CA ASN A 3 -37.93 12.76 52.66
C ASN A 3 -38.23 12.93 51.16
N ALA A 4 -39.37 13.54 50.80
CA ALA A 4 -39.73 13.78 49.39
C ALA A 4 -38.78 14.79 48.73
N ARG A 5 -38.44 15.88 49.45
CA ARG A 5 -37.47 16.88 48.97
C ARG A 5 -36.08 16.26 48.80
N ARG A 6 -35.67 15.38 49.71
CA ARG A 6 -34.39 14.66 49.63
C ARG A 6 -34.34 13.75 48.40
N TYR A 7 -35.38 12.95 48.15
CA TYR A 7 -35.41 12.07 46.99
C TYR A 7 -35.47 12.85 45.66
N LEU A 8 -36.18 13.97 45.62
CA LEU A 8 -36.19 14.86 44.44
C LEU A 8 -34.80 15.46 44.16
N ALA A 9 -34.11 15.96 45.19
CA ALA A 9 -32.76 16.48 45.04
C ALA A 9 -31.76 15.40 44.60
N GLN A 10 -31.86 14.20 45.16
CA GLN A 10 -31.01 13.07 44.78
C GLN A 10 -31.25 12.64 43.33
N ALA A 11 -32.51 12.53 42.90
CA ALA A 11 -32.86 12.20 41.52
C ALA A 11 -32.34 13.28 40.55
N LEU A 12 -32.46 14.56 40.91
CA LEU A 12 -31.94 15.67 40.12
C LEU A 12 -30.42 15.60 39.95
N LEU A 13 -29.68 15.38 41.05
CA LEU A 13 -28.23 15.28 41.02
C LEU A 13 -27.75 14.06 40.21
N TYR A 14 -28.44 12.92 40.34
CA TYR A 14 -28.14 11.75 39.51
C TYR A 14 -28.44 12.00 38.03
N ALA A 15 -29.57 12.62 37.70
CA ALA A 15 -29.87 12.97 36.32
C ALA A 15 -28.81 13.91 35.72
N LEU A 16 -28.40 14.95 36.46
CA LEU A 16 -27.35 15.89 36.04
C LEU A 16 -25.99 15.22 35.84
N PHE A 17 -25.68 14.16 36.58
CA PHE A 17 -24.44 13.41 36.43
C PHE A 17 -24.51 12.39 35.27
N PHE A 18 -25.58 11.61 35.19
CA PHE A 18 -25.67 10.51 34.23
C PHE A 18 -26.11 10.94 32.82
N LEU A 19 -26.91 12.00 32.66
CA LEU A 19 -27.35 12.44 31.33
C LEU A 19 -26.18 12.86 30.42
N PRO A 20 -25.22 13.70 30.88
CA PRO A 20 -24.05 14.03 30.06
C PRO A 20 -23.18 12.81 29.74
N LEU A 21 -23.02 11.89 30.70
CA LEU A 21 -22.26 10.65 30.49
C LEU A 21 -22.90 9.79 29.41
N VAL A 22 -24.22 9.58 29.44
CA VAL A 22 -24.93 8.82 28.41
C VAL A 22 -24.83 9.53 27.07
N TYR A 23 -25.06 10.85 27.04
CA TYR A 23 -24.99 11.63 25.81
C TYR A 23 -23.60 11.55 25.16
N LEU A 24 -22.53 11.85 25.91
CA LEU A 24 -21.16 11.82 25.41
C LEU A 24 -20.62 10.41 25.16
N SER A 25 -21.19 9.37 25.80
CA SER A 25 -20.86 7.98 25.52
C SER A 25 -21.50 7.46 24.23
N GLN A 26 -22.57 8.11 23.75
CA GLN A 26 -23.30 7.71 22.54
C GLN A 26 -23.10 8.67 21.37
N GLN A 27 -22.59 9.88 21.62
CA GLN A 27 -22.40 10.94 20.63
C GLN A 27 -21.04 11.64 20.80
N PRO A 28 -20.35 12.01 19.70
CA PRO A 28 -20.73 11.75 18.32
C PRO A 28 -20.44 10.30 17.89
N ASP A 29 -21.27 9.80 17.00
CA ASP A 29 -21.05 8.50 16.36
C ASP A 29 -19.74 8.54 15.58
N TYR A 30 -18.78 7.69 15.97
CA TYR A 30 -17.44 7.73 15.38
C TYR A 30 -17.46 7.07 14.00
N ARG A 31 -17.29 7.89 12.96
CA ARG A 31 -17.25 7.43 11.57
C ARG A 31 -15.81 7.32 11.10
N HIS A 32 -15.36 6.08 10.87
CA HIS A 32 -14.03 5.81 10.30
C HIS A 32 -13.86 6.33 8.86
N MET A 33 -14.96 6.50 8.13
CA MET A 33 -14.97 6.94 6.73
C MET A 33 -16.31 7.58 6.37
N ASP A 34 -16.28 8.53 5.45
CA ASP A 34 -17.48 9.15 4.87
C ASP A 34 -18.34 8.10 4.15
N GLU A 35 -19.66 8.24 4.24
CA GLU A 35 -20.65 7.31 3.66
C GLU A 35 -20.60 7.27 2.13
N HIS A 36 -20.00 8.27 1.48
CA HIS A 36 -19.89 8.33 0.02
C HIS A 36 -18.47 8.05 -0.49
N MET A 37 -17.59 7.55 0.38
CA MET A 37 -16.20 7.28 0.04
C MET A 37 -15.86 5.79 0.15
N ALA A 38 -14.85 5.39 -0.61
CA ALA A 38 -14.22 4.09 -0.61
C ALA A 38 -12.69 4.24 -0.51
N VAL A 39 -11.99 3.16 -0.19
CA VAL A 39 -10.52 3.14 -0.13
C VAL A 39 -9.96 2.15 -1.12
N LEU A 40 -9.05 2.63 -1.97
CA LEU A 40 -8.12 1.80 -2.72
C LEU A 40 -6.78 1.78 -2.00
N LYS A 41 -6.32 0.58 -1.63
CA LYS A 41 -4.98 0.36 -1.06
C LYS A 41 -4.09 -0.25 -2.13
N LEU A 42 -2.98 0.39 -2.46
CA LEU A 42 -1.92 -0.19 -3.28
C LEU A 42 -0.86 -0.79 -2.35
N ALA A 43 -0.63 -2.09 -2.47
CA ALA A 43 0.36 -2.83 -1.68
C ALA A 43 1.25 -3.65 -2.62
N VAL A 44 2.46 -3.17 -2.86
CA VAL A 44 3.42 -3.83 -3.75
C VAL A 44 4.62 -4.28 -2.92
N ARG A 45 5.02 -5.53 -3.11
CA ARG A 45 6.24 -6.10 -2.55
C ARG A 45 6.88 -6.94 -3.64
N HIS A 46 7.76 -6.33 -4.42
CA HIS A 46 8.33 -6.90 -5.62
C HIS A 46 9.82 -6.56 -5.74
N ALA A 47 10.58 -7.46 -6.33
CA ALA A 47 12.00 -7.24 -6.57
C ALA A 47 12.19 -6.86 -8.04
N GLY A 48 12.74 -5.67 -8.29
CA GLY A 48 13.04 -5.25 -9.65
C GLY A 48 14.05 -6.16 -10.34
N ALA A 49 14.10 -6.05 -11.67
CA ALA A 49 15.08 -6.72 -12.51
C ALA A 49 16.50 -6.31 -12.12
N ILE A 50 17.45 -7.23 -12.29
CA ILE A 50 18.87 -6.96 -12.03
C ILE A 50 19.36 -5.89 -13.01
N ILE A 51 20.12 -4.91 -12.50
CA ILE A 51 20.75 -3.88 -13.33
C ILE A 51 22.12 -4.37 -13.77
N GLY A 52 22.35 -4.41 -15.08
CA GLY A 52 23.62 -4.76 -15.70
C GLY A 52 23.66 -6.17 -16.27
N GLU A 53 24.70 -6.46 -17.05
CA GLU A 53 24.91 -7.74 -17.71
C GLU A 53 25.79 -8.66 -16.86
N CYS A 54 25.60 -9.97 -17.02
CA CYS A 54 26.49 -10.96 -16.43
C CYS A 54 27.76 -11.03 -17.27
N THR A 55 28.92 -10.87 -16.63
CA THR A 55 30.22 -10.93 -17.31
C THR A 55 30.84 -12.31 -17.11
N ALA A 56 31.32 -12.92 -18.20
CA ALA A 56 32.08 -14.17 -18.12
C ALA A 56 33.43 -13.95 -17.42
N LEU A 57 33.83 -14.90 -16.58
CA LEU A 57 35.15 -14.88 -15.93
C LEU A 57 36.24 -15.31 -16.93
N SER A 58 37.39 -14.64 -16.88
CA SER A 58 38.56 -15.07 -17.66
C SER A 58 39.06 -16.43 -17.14
N GLU A 59 39.66 -17.25 -18.02
CA GLU A 59 40.18 -18.58 -17.63
C GLU A 59 41.24 -18.49 -16.52
N ALA A 60 42.06 -17.44 -16.54
CA ALA A 60 43.08 -17.18 -15.53
C ALA A 60 42.48 -16.87 -14.15
N ASP A 61 41.44 -16.04 -14.11
CA ASP A 61 40.75 -15.69 -12.86
C ASP A 61 39.94 -16.88 -12.32
N PHE A 62 39.33 -17.66 -13.21
CA PHE A 62 38.59 -18.86 -12.86
C PHE A 62 39.49 -19.96 -12.26
N ALA A 63 40.70 -20.14 -12.79
CA ALA A 63 41.68 -21.09 -12.27
C ALA A 63 42.14 -20.70 -10.85
N ASN A 64 42.31 -19.39 -10.60
CA ASN A 64 42.71 -18.84 -9.30
C ASN A 64 41.60 -18.93 -8.23
N LEU A 65 40.34 -19.14 -8.62
CA LEU A 65 39.25 -19.31 -7.67
C LEU A 65 39.28 -20.71 -7.01
N PRO A 66 38.99 -20.79 -5.69
CA PRO A 66 38.76 -22.06 -5.01
C PRO A 66 37.62 -22.86 -5.67
N ALA A 67 37.71 -24.19 -5.66
CA ALA A 67 36.76 -25.06 -6.37
C ALA A 67 35.28 -24.81 -6.00
N ASN A 68 34.98 -24.41 -4.76
CA ASN A 68 33.62 -24.11 -4.29
C ASN A 68 33.11 -22.71 -4.69
N MET A 69 33.97 -21.84 -5.22
CA MET A 69 33.65 -20.46 -5.63
C MET A 69 33.67 -20.26 -7.15
N ARG A 70 34.06 -21.29 -7.91
CA ARG A 70 34.09 -21.27 -9.37
C ARG A 70 32.68 -21.18 -9.95
N ARG A 71 32.34 -20.03 -10.50
CA ARG A 71 31.13 -19.78 -11.28
C ARG A 71 31.54 -19.36 -12.69
N PRO A 72 30.80 -19.74 -13.74
CA PRO A 72 31.17 -19.38 -15.11
C PRO A 72 31.02 -17.87 -15.38
N GLU A 73 30.10 -17.21 -14.67
CA GLU A 73 29.78 -15.80 -14.84
C GLU A 73 29.58 -15.10 -13.49
N VAL A 74 29.82 -13.78 -13.49
CA VAL A 74 29.56 -12.88 -12.36
C VAL A 74 28.48 -11.89 -12.78
N CYS A 75 27.32 -12.00 -12.13
CA CYS A 75 26.22 -11.06 -12.33
C CYS A 75 26.23 -9.97 -11.24
N PRO A 76 25.93 -8.71 -11.60
CA PRO A 76 25.62 -7.68 -10.63
C PRO A 76 24.47 -8.09 -9.70
N ARG A 77 24.47 -7.55 -8.49
CA ARG A 77 23.42 -7.83 -7.48
C ARG A 77 22.39 -6.70 -7.38
N GLU A 78 22.74 -5.50 -7.85
CA GLU A 78 21.88 -4.32 -7.75
C GLU A 78 20.60 -4.52 -8.56
N ARG A 79 19.47 -4.12 -7.98
CA ARG A 79 18.15 -4.25 -8.59
C ARG A 79 17.59 -2.90 -9.02
N SER A 80 16.74 -2.96 -10.03
CA SER A 80 15.98 -1.82 -10.52
C SER A 80 15.02 -1.30 -9.45
N PRO A 81 14.94 0.03 -9.25
CA PRO A 81 13.84 0.61 -8.48
C PRO A 81 12.51 0.37 -9.19
N LEU A 82 11.42 0.30 -8.42
CA LEU A 82 10.08 0.21 -8.99
C LEU A 82 9.53 1.61 -9.25
N GLN A 83 9.16 1.92 -10.47
CA GLN A 83 8.42 3.15 -10.79
C GLN A 83 6.94 2.80 -10.87
N LEU A 84 6.13 3.35 -9.96
CA LEU A 84 4.72 3.02 -9.80
C LEU A 84 3.86 4.22 -10.13
N GLU A 85 2.78 4.00 -10.89
CA GLU A 85 1.75 4.99 -11.16
C GLU A 85 0.36 4.41 -10.91
N LEU A 86 -0.48 5.20 -10.23
CA LEU A 86 -1.90 4.92 -10.04
C LEU A 86 -2.70 6.06 -10.66
N ILE A 87 -3.50 5.70 -11.66
CA ILE A 87 -4.39 6.61 -12.38
C ILE A 87 -5.82 6.11 -12.15
N ILE A 88 -6.70 7.03 -11.76
CA ILE A 88 -8.13 6.74 -11.59
C ILE A 88 -8.91 7.78 -12.37
N ASP A 89 -9.83 7.31 -13.22
CA ASP A 89 -10.66 8.15 -14.10
C ASP A 89 -9.82 9.13 -14.96
N GLY A 90 -8.67 8.65 -15.45
CA GLY A 90 -7.73 9.44 -16.24
C GLY A 90 -6.89 10.45 -15.44
N LYS A 91 -7.08 10.53 -14.12
CA LYS A 91 -6.29 11.40 -13.23
C LYS A 91 -5.19 10.63 -12.53
N LEU A 92 -3.94 11.08 -12.69
CA LEU A 92 -2.81 10.56 -11.93
C LEU A 92 -2.97 10.94 -10.44
N LEU A 93 -3.21 9.95 -9.58
CA LEU A 93 -3.38 10.15 -8.14
C LEU A 93 -2.10 9.90 -7.37
N TYR A 94 -1.21 9.06 -7.89
CA TYR A 94 0.02 8.71 -7.22
C TYR A 94 1.09 8.27 -8.21
N ARG A 95 2.32 8.76 -8.01
CA ARG A 95 3.53 8.38 -8.74
C ARG A 95 4.69 8.36 -7.75
N GLU A 96 5.41 7.26 -7.68
CA GLU A 96 6.60 7.15 -6.83
C GLU A 96 7.61 6.16 -7.40
N THR A 97 8.89 6.46 -7.17
CA THR A 97 10.01 5.55 -7.45
C THR A 97 10.49 4.94 -6.14
N VAL A 98 10.31 3.62 -6.00
CA VAL A 98 10.63 2.87 -4.79
C VAL A 98 11.97 2.16 -4.97
N PRO A 99 13.04 2.56 -4.24
CA PRO A 99 14.34 1.91 -4.36
C PRO A 99 14.31 0.47 -3.78
N PRO A 100 15.21 -0.41 -4.23
CA PRO A 100 15.42 -1.72 -3.59
C PRO A 100 15.98 -1.54 -2.17
N SER A 101 15.60 -2.45 -1.27
CA SER A 101 16.12 -2.47 0.09
C SER A 101 17.54 -3.04 0.16
N GLY A 102 18.17 -2.91 1.33
CA GLY A 102 19.47 -3.53 1.62
C GLY A 102 20.66 -2.62 1.32
N LEU A 103 21.78 -2.87 2.00
CA LEU A 103 23.00 -2.06 1.88
C LEU A 103 23.56 -2.05 0.45
N HIS A 104 23.37 -3.16 -0.27
CA HIS A 104 23.83 -3.37 -1.63
C HIS A 104 22.73 -3.20 -2.69
N LYS A 105 21.55 -2.68 -2.30
CA LYS A 105 20.41 -2.46 -3.21
C LYS A 105 19.98 -3.73 -3.97
N ASP A 106 20.11 -4.88 -3.33
CA ASP A 106 19.82 -6.20 -3.91
C ASP A 106 18.52 -6.83 -3.35
N GLY A 107 17.84 -6.10 -2.46
CA GLY A 107 16.64 -6.53 -1.78
C GLY A 107 15.34 -6.22 -2.52
N ILE A 108 14.23 -6.47 -1.83
CA ILE A 108 12.87 -6.27 -2.35
C ILE A 108 12.47 -4.81 -2.16
N SER A 109 11.82 -4.23 -3.17
CA SER A 109 11.13 -2.95 -3.03
C SER A 109 9.73 -3.19 -2.50
N SER A 110 9.37 -2.50 -1.42
CA SER A 110 8.05 -2.62 -0.82
C SER A 110 7.43 -1.26 -0.59
N MET A 111 6.15 -1.12 -0.92
CA MET A 111 5.40 0.11 -0.72
C MET A 111 3.95 -0.18 -0.34
N TYR A 112 3.37 0.78 0.37
CA TYR A 112 1.97 0.77 0.72
C TYR A 112 1.41 2.18 0.58
N ARG A 113 0.36 2.34 -0.21
CA ARG A 113 -0.34 3.61 -0.39
C ARG A 113 -1.84 3.43 -0.18
N ARG A 114 -2.43 4.32 0.60
CA ARG A 114 -3.88 4.42 0.79
C ARG A 114 -4.40 5.63 0.00
N VAL A 115 -5.40 5.43 -0.83
CA VAL A 115 -6.10 6.49 -1.56
C VAL A 115 -7.59 6.41 -1.23
N VAL A 116 -8.17 7.53 -0.86
CA VAL A 116 -9.62 7.64 -0.64
C VAL A 116 -10.23 8.20 -1.93
N VAL A 117 -11.25 7.52 -2.44
CA VAL A 117 -11.95 7.86 -3.68
C VAL A 117 -13.46 7.89 -3.42
N PRO A 118 -14.25 8.61 -4.23
CA PRO A 118 -15.69 8.48 -4.18
C PRO A 118 -16.14 7.02 -4.33
N ALA A 119 -17.30 6.68 -3.77
CA ALA A 119 -17.97 5.44 -4.10
C ALA A 119 -18.65 5.58 -5.47
N GLY A 120 -18.62 4.53 -6.29
CA GLY A 120 -19.11 4.59 -7.66
C GLY A 120 -18.34 3.72 -8.63
N ALA A 121 -18.64 3.91 -9.92
CA ALA A 121 -17.90 3.30 -11.01
C ALA A 121 -16.60 4.09 -11.24
N HIS A 122 -15.47 3.39 -11.30
CA HIS A 122 -14.16 3.99 -11.53
C HIS A 122 -13.37 3.18 -12.55
N HIS A 123 -12.64 3.89 -13.39
CA HIS A 123 -11.65 3.31 -14.30
C HIS A 123 -10.27 3.37 -13.62
N VAL A 124 -9.72 2.22 -13.26
CA VAL A 124 -8.46 2.12 -12.52
C VAL A 124 -7.36 1.59 -13.42
N GLN A 125 -6.27 2.36 -13.50
CA GLN A 125 -5.04 1.94 -14.15
C GLN A 125 -3.90 1.92 -13.14
N LEU A 126 -3.19 0.79 -13.08
CA LEU A 126 -1.94 0.64 -12.33
C LEU A 126 -0.83 0.33 -13.30
N LEU A 127 0.24 1.11 -13.25
CA LEU A 127 1.42 0.94 -14.07
C LEU A 127 2.61 0.73 -13.15
N MET A 128 3.44 -0.26 -13.47
CA MET A 128 4.72 -0.47 -12.80
C MET A 128 5.79 -0.71 -13.84
N ASN A 129 6.91 0.00 -13.72
CA ASN A 129 8.17 -0.38 -14.32
C ASN A 129 9.06 -0.97 -13.23
N ASP A 130 9.51 -2.21 -13.44
CA ASP A 130 10.44 -2.92 -12.56
C ASP A 130 11.80 -3.17 -13.23
N ASN A 131 12.06 -2.58 -14.39
CA ASN A 131 13.29 -2.71 -15.15
C ASN A 131 13.65 -1.39 -15.83
N VAL A 132 14.67 -0.72 -15.30
CA VAL A 132 15.14 0.58 -15.81
C VAL A 132 15.69 0.55 -17.23
N ALA A 133 16.02 -0.63 -17.76
CA ALA A 133 16.48 -0.79 -19.13
C ALA A 133 15.32 -0.75 -20.15
N ILE A 134 14.06 -0.90 -19.70
CA ILE A 134 12.88 -0.89 -20.56
C ILE A 134 12.18 0.47 -20.37
N GLU A 135 11.89 1.16 -21.47
CA GLU A 135 11.03 2.34 -21.43
C GLU A 135 9.56 1.94 -21.29
N GLY A 136 8.82 2.61 -20.41
CA GLY A 136 7.39 2.36 -20.18
C GLY A 136 7.10 1.33 -19.09
N ALA A 137 5.83 0.95 -18.94
CA ALA A 137 5.41 0.02 -17.90
C ALA A 137 5.72 -1.44 -18.30
N THR A 138 6.38 -2.18 -17.41
CA THR A 138 6.58 -3.63 -17.57
C THR A 138 5.37 -4.43 -17.10
N TRP A 139 4.62 -3.87 -16.16
CA TRP A 139 3.37 -4.44 -15.66
C TRP A 139 2.27 -3.39 -15.68
N GLN A 140 1.09 -3.82 -16.12
CA GLN A 140 -0.08 -2.96 -16.18
C GLN A 140 -1.35 -3.69 -15.74
N LEU A 141 -2.24 -2.93 -15.10
CA LEU A 141 -3.62 -3.28 -14.87
C LEU A 141 -4.46 -2.15 -15.44
N ASP A 142 -5.50 -2.49 -16.18
CA ASP A 142 -6.49 -1.54 -16.66
C ASP A 142 -7.87 -2.19 -16.54
N GLN A 143 -8.70 -1.69 -15.63
CA GLN A 143 -10.05 -2.23 -15.44
C GLN A 143 -11.04 -1.24 -14.82
N ASN A 144 -12.30 -1.42 -15.19
CA ASN A 144 -13.43 -0.78 -14.54
C ASN A 144 -13.83 -1.54 -13.27
N ILE A 145 -14.02 -0.82 -12.18
CA ILE A 145 -14.50 -1.36 -10.91
C ILE A 145 -15.70 -0.60 -10.39
N GLN A 146 -16.53 -1.28 -9.61
CA GLN A 146 -17.61 -0.66 -8.85
C GLN A 146 -17.23 -0.67 -7.36
N LEU A 147 -17.01 0.52 -6.79
CA LEU A 147 -16.73 0.69 -5.37
C LEU A 147 -18.02 0.99 -4.62
N ARG A 148 -18.32 0.17 -3.61
CA ARG A 148 -19.43 0.41 -2.69
C ARG A 148 -19.03 1.44 -1.62
N PRO A 149 -20.00 2.21 -1.09
CA PRO A 149 -19.85 2.98 0.14
C PRO A 149 -19.09 2.23 1.22
N THR A 150 -18.12 2.90 1.84
CA THR A 150 -17.28 2.36 2.92
C THR A 150 -16.42 1.14 2.55
N GLN A 151 -16.38 0.75 1.28
CA GLN A 151 -15.61 -0.41 0.82
C GLN A 151 -14.11 -0.12 0.85
N VAL A 152 -13.35 -1.14 1.22
CA VAL A 152 -11.89 -1.17 1.07
C VAL A 152 -11.56 -2.24 0.05
N ILE A 153 -10.82 -1.86 -0.99
CA ILE A 153 -10.26 -2.77 -1.99
C ILE A 153 -8.74 -2.65 -1.96
N VAL A 154 -8.06 -3.77 -2.19
CA VAL A 154 -6.60 -3.86 -2.17
C VAL A 154 -6.10 -4.27 -3.54
N ALA A 155 -5.29 -3.40 -4.15
CA ALA A 155 -4.43 -3.71 -5.27
C ALA A 155 -3.14 -4.33 -4.75
N SER A 156 -2.97 -5.63 -4.98
CA SER A 156 -1.78 -6.39 -4.62
C SER A 156 -0.99 -6.80 -5.86
N PHE A 157 0.30 -7.06 -5.68
CA PHE A 157 1.18 -7.54 -6.74
C PHE A 157 1.93 -8.81 -6.32
N LYS A 158 1.95 -9.82 -7.19
CA LYS A 158 2.77 -11.03 -7.03
C LYS A 158 3.40 -11.47 -8.36
N GLU A 159 2.56 -11.72 -9.35
CA GLU A 159 2.92 -12.11 -10.73
C GLU A 159 2.00 -11.33 -11.69
N GLY A 160 1.87 -10.03 -11.44
CA GLY A 160 0.82 -9.18 -11.97
C GLY A 160 -0.09 -8.61 -10.88
N PHE A 161 -0.79 -7.53 -11.24
CA PHE A 161 -1.70 -6.83 -10.35
C PHE A 161 -3.03 -7.57 -10.17
N ARG A 162 -3.55 -7.57 -8.95
CA ARG A 162 -4.86 -8.14 -8.61
C ARG A 162 -5.60 -7.21 -7.65
N LEU A 163 -6.86 -6.93 -7.93
CA LEU A 163 -7.76 -6.23 -7.02
C LEU A 163 -8.54 -7.25 -6.20
N GLN A 164 -8.57 -7.08 -4.88
CA GLN A 164 -9.26 -7.94 -3.90
C GLN A 164 -10.04 -7.13 -2.89
#